data_AF-A0A0B4F6I4-F1
#
_entry.id   AF-A0A0B4F6I4-F1
#
_cell.length_a   1.000
_cell.length_b   1.000
_cell.length_c   1.000
_cell.angle_alpha   90.00
_cell.angle_beta   90.00
_cell.angle_gamma   90.00
#
_symmetry.space_group_name_H-M   'P 1'
#
loop_
_entity.id
_entity.type
_entity.pdbx_description
1 polymer ?
#
loop_
_entity_poly.entity_id
_entity_poly.type
_entity_poly.pdbx_seq_one_letter_code
_entity_poly.pdbx_strand_id
1 'polypeptide(L)'
;MSPEYWEIQNNRKEHKGAIELDPNVKKSLELPSSAHFRCEGYGASNWNTTARIEAEVDGNQLSYFLKLAEGREARSMLEGEYESSKLINKAIPNLSPKPLAWGKCEKPGGDFDKYFLIFTFHSLLEDKPKPRPDIPRFAEAVAQLHTLSMKEYATSNPDEKFGFHVTTYNGTLPQDNTWTKSWKEFYVAGMERMLALEEEARGPSDELKKLSEPFLRKVIPRLLDPMETNGRSIKPVLLHGDLWLGNVSCQKSSENNDPLLFDAAAFWDHNEYELATLRPLADDWIKECYRAYHELVPKSDPEEDWDARNALYATRLIIHDSAIYPDQPHFREMNIAISQHGNDKLHQTPNATYRTWTMTLSRVRRGEWHHNCVTRNLDAGSKLPDEDVIRVEIKRRLSTVATVPGPQEGTYPFNPKQFRVKYPLNLDGEDHRPGMGPVKGRPAHEPTSTSFFIEKIRPAELVCDVLDSVEESQVSIHPSSHDLAIQ
;
A
#
# COMPACT_ATOMS: atom_id res chain seq x y z
N MET A 1 -0.45 -10.04 11.79
CA MET A 1 -1.17 -9.14 12.71
C MET A 1 -1.16 -9.73 14.12
N SER A 2 -0.90 -8.96 15.18
CA SER A 2 -1.23 -9.46 16.53
C SER A 2 -2.77 -9.53 16.65
N PRO A 3 -3.34 -10.53 17.34
CA PRO A 3 -4.77 -10.56 17.66
C PRO A 3 -5.28 -9.22 18.24
N GLU A 4 -4.40 -8.52 18.97
CA GLU A 4 -4.65 -7.22 19.59
C GLU A 4 -5.02 -6.12 18.58
N TYR A 5 -4.34 -6.00 17.42
CA TYR A 5 -4.70 -5.00 16.40
C TYR A 5 -6.14 -5.20 15.90
N TRP A 6 -6.50 -6.45 15.60
CA TRP A 6 -7.84 -6.77 15.11
C TRP A 6 -8.90 -6.49 16.18
N GLU A 7 -8.62 -6.83 17.44
CA GLU A 7 -9.51 -6.56 18.57
C GLU A 7 -9.70 -5.06 18.81
N ILE A 8 -8.63 -4.26 18.79
CA ILE A 8 -8.70 -2.81 18.97
C ILE A 8 -9.55 -2.17 17.87
N GLN A 9 -9.28 -2.50 16.60
CA GLN A 9 -10.00 -1.95 15.46
C GLN A 9 -11.48 -2.37 15.43
N ASN A 10 -11.80 -3.58 15.93
CA ASN A 10 -13.18 -4.10 15.94
C ASN A 10 -13.95 -3.88 17.24
N ASN A 11 -13.35 -3.29 18.28
CA ASN A 11 -14.03 -2.95 19.52
C ASN A 11 -14.90 -1.70 19.35
N ARG A 12 -15.92 -1.81 18.51
CA ARG A 12 -16.84 -0.72 18.16
C ARG A 12 -18.01 -0.66 19.14
N LYS A 13 -18.38 0.56 19.54
CA LYS A 13 -19.60 0.80 20.31
C LYS A 13 -20.84 0.43 19.49
N GLU A 14 -21.56 -0.61 19.93
CA GLU A 14 -22.87 -0.95 19.38
C GLU A 14 -23.91 0.10 19.79
N HIS A 15 -24.74 0.51 18.83
CA HIS A 15 -25.82 1.46 19.07
C HIS A 15 -27.15 0.71 19.13
N LYS A 16 -27.92 0.92 20.20
CA LYS A 16 -29.19 0.24 20.49
C LYS A 16 -30.17 1.23 21.13
N GLY A 17 -31.46 0.93 21.01
CA GLY A 17 -32.54 1.70 21.64
C GLY A 17 -33.15 2.77 20.73
N ALA A 18 -34.29 3.31 21.14
CA ALA A 18 -35.03 4.31 20.36
C ALA A 18 -34.28 5.64 20.28
N ILE A 19 -34.28 6.25 19.08
CA ILE A 19 -33.68 7.56 18.81
C ILE A 19 -34.78 8.50 18.33
N GLU A 20 -34.88 9.67 18.96
CA GLU A 20 -35.77 10.72 18.46
C GLU A 20 -35.24 11.25 17.12
N LEU A 21 -36.05 11.14 16.07
CA LEU A 21 -35.67 11.57 14.74
C LEU A 21 -35.80 13.09 14.59
N ASP A 22 -34.67 13.75 14.32
CA ASP A 22 -34.57 15.20 14.17
C ASP A 22 -35.45 15.75 13.04
N PRO A 23 -36.09 16.93 13.20
CA PRO A 23 -36.95 17.51 12.17
C PRO A 23 -36.28 17.76 10.82
N ASN A 24 -35.00 18.18 10.80
CA ASN A 24 -34.27 18.37 9.54
C ASN A 24 -33.99 17.03 8.85
N VAL A 25 -33.75 15.97 9.61
CA VAL A 25 -33.62 14.60 9.08
C VAL A 25 -34.92 14.17 8.40
N LYS A 26 -36.08 14.31 9.08
CA LYS A 26 -37.40 14.00 8.49
C LYS A 26 -37.67 14.76 7.20
N LYS A 27 -37.39 16.07 7.21
CA LYS A 27 -37.59 16.94 6.04
C LYS A 27 -36.71 16.50 4.86
N SER A 28 -35.47 16.10 5.12
CA SER A 28 -34.50 15.71 4.08
C SER A 28 -34.82 14.38 3.38
N LEU A 29 -35.68 13.54 3.98
CA LEU A 29 -36.14 12.30 3.34
C LEU A 29 -37.20 12.56 2.26
N GLU A 30 -37.76 13.78 2.19
CA GLU A 30 -38.75 14.21 1.19
C GLU A 30 -39.97 13.27 1.08
N LEU A 31 -40.33 12.60 2.17
CA LEU A 31 -41.50 11.72 2.23
C LEU A 31 -42.79 12.51 2.47
N PRO A 32 -43.96 11.99 2.03
CA PRO A 32 -45.26 12.62 2.28
C PRO A 32 -45.56 12.83 3.77
N SER A 33 -46.47 13.73 4.09
CA SER A 33 -46.90 13.97 5.48
C SER A 33 -47.62 12.78 6.12
N SER A 34 -48.06 11.78 5.33
CA SER A 34 -48.58 10.50 5.82
C SER A 34 -47.49 9.56 6.34
N ALA A 35 -46.21 9.90 6.16
CA ALA A 35 -45.10 9.05 6.58
C ALA A 35 -45.02 8.93 8.10
N HIS A 36 -45.03 7.69 8.59
CA HIS A 36 -44.77 7.37 9.99
C HIS A 36 -43.34 6.88 10.16
N PHE A 37 -42.59 7.47 11.10
CA PHE A 37 -41.18 7.17 11.30
C PHE A 37 -40.93 6.46 12.62
N ARG A 38 -40.07 5.45 12.58
CA ARG A 38 -39.40 4.85 13.73
C ARG A 38 -37.89 4.94 13.49
N CYS A 39 -37.12 5.29 14.52
CA CYS A 39 -35.67 5.35 14.43
C CYS A 39 -35.07 4.66 15.65
N GLU A 40 -34.15 3.73 15.42
CA GLU A 40 -33.49 2.96 16.47
C GLU A 40 -31.99 2.87 16.20
N GLY A 41 -31.20 2.88 17.27
CA GLY A 41 -29.77 2.59 17.19
C GLY A 41 -29.54 1.26 16.48
N TYR A 42 -28.63 1.26 15.51
CA TYR A 42 -28.35 0.12 14.66
C TYR A 42 -26.89 0.12 14.20
N GLY A 43 -26.24 -1.04 14.22
CA GLY A 43 -24.83 -1.17 13.86
C GLY A 43 -23.88 -0.72 14.97
N ALA A 44 -22.62 -0.52 14.62
CA ALA A 44 -21.57 -0.16 15.57
C ALA A 44 -20.56 0.83 14.97
N SER A 45 -20.17 1.83 15.75
CA SER A 45 -19.19 2.85 15.38
C SER A 45 -18.63 3.53 16.62
N ASN A 46 -17.33 3.80 16.63
CA ASN A 46 -16.66 4.55 17.70
C ASN A 46 -16.73 6.08 17.49
N TRP A 47 -17.07 6.52 16.27
CA TRP A 47 -16.91 7.92 15.86
C TRP A 47 -18.24 8.66 15.70
N ASN A 48 -19.30 7.93 15.37
CA ASN A 48 -20.64 8.48 15.16
C ASN A 48 -21.69 7.58 15.83
N THR A 49 -22.86 8.14 16.09
CA THR A 49 -24.04 7.34 16.43
C THR A 49 -24.67 6.85 15.13
N THR A 50 -24.87 5.54 15.03
CA THR A 50 -25.50 4.91 13.87
C THR A 50 -26.90 4.42 14.22
N ALA A 51 -27.82 4.57 13.28
CA ALA A 51 -29.23 4.25 13.47
C ALA A 51 -29.87 3.74 12.18
N ARG A 52 -30.97 3.01 12.32
CA ARG A 52 -31.86 2.66 11.22
C ARG A 52 -33.14 3.47 11.36
N ILE A 53 -33.51 4.15 10.27
CA ILE A 53 -34.82 4.78 10.14
C ILE A 53 -35.71 3.81 9.36
N GLU A 54 -36.84 3.44 9.95
CA GLU A 54 -37.94 2.79 9.26
C GLU A 54 -39.05 3.83 9.02
N ALA A 55 -39.52 3.90 7.79
CA ALA A 55 -40.62 4.80 7.41
C ALA A 55 -41.72 4.00 6.74
N GLU A 56 -42.96 4.19 7.18
CA GLU A 56 -44.15 3.63 6.53
C GLU A 56 -44.88 4.73 5.76
N VAL A 57 -45.06 4.53 4.45
CA VAL A 57 -45.78 5.46 3.57
C VAL A 57 -46.82 4.67 2.78
N ASP A 58 -48.10 4.95 3.04
CA ASP A 58 -49.24 4.32 2.36
C ASP A 58 -49.16 2.77 2.34
N GLY A 59 -48.70 2.18 3.45
CA GLY A 59 -48.50 0.73 3.62
C GLY A 59 -47.18 0.17 3.07
N ASN A 60 -46.33 0.99 2.44
CA ASN A 60 -44.99 0.59 2.02
C ASN A 60 -43.95 0.88 3.09
N GLN A 61 -43.13 -0.12 3.41
CA GLN A 61 -42.02 0.01 4.36
C GLN A 61 -40.74 0.42 3.63
N LEU A 62 -40.12 1.51 4.07
CA LEU A 62 -38.85 2.04 3.59
C LEU A 62 -37.83 2.00 4.73
N SER A 63 -36.56 1.77 4.40
CA SER A 63 -35.47 1.71 5.39
C SER A 63 -34.28 2.54 4.95
N TYR A 64 -33.74 3.30 5.90
CA TYR A 64 -32.56 4.15 5.71
C TYR A 64 -31.55 3.92 6.81
N PHE A 65 -30.28 4.13 6.50
CA PHE A 65 -29.21 4.13 7.48
C PHE A 65 -28.85 5.59 7.81
N LEU A 66 -28.79 5.92 9.09
CA LEU A 66 -28.56 7.25 9.60
C LEU A 66 -27.25 7.25 10.41
N LYS A 67 -26.39 8.21 10.10
CA LYS A 67 -25.25 8.60 10.94
C LYS A 67 -25.52 9.96 11.56
N LEU A 68 -25.19 10.09 12.84
CA LEU A 68 -25.23 11.33 13.60
C LEU A 68 -23.87 11.60 14.20
N ALA A 69 -23.36 12.81 14.01
CA ALA A 69 -22.08 13.26 14.56
C ALA A 69 -22.24 14.61 15.26
N GLU A 70 -21.47 14.84 16.31
CA GLU A 70 -21.38 16.09 17.06
C GLU A 70 -19.91 16.40 17.35
N GLY A 71 -19.57 17.69 17.47
CA GLY A 71 -18.19 18.14 17.66
C GLY A 71 -17.73 19.09 16.56
N ARG A 72 -16.54 19.68 16.73
CA ARG A 72 -15.99 20.69 15.81
C ARG A 72 -15.87 20.19 14.37
N GLU A 73 -15.50 18.92 14.22
CA GLU A 73 -15.24 18.30 12.93
C GLU A 73 -16.47 17.61 12.31
N ALA A 74 -17.59 17.52 13.03
CA ALA A 74 -18.74 16.71 12.63
C ALA A 74 -19.33 17.11 11.27
N ARG A 75 -19.34 18.42 10.96
CA ARG A 75 -19.78 18.91 9.65
C ARG A 75 -18.93 18.36 8.51
N SER A 76 -17.62 18.58 8.63
CA SER A 76 -16.63 18.27 7.60
C SER A 76 -16.51 16.76 7.41
N MET A 77 -16.58 15.99 8.50
CA MET A 77 -16.61 14.52 8.50
C MET A 77 -17.77 13.96 7.66
N LEU A 78 -19.00 14.40 7.93
CA LEU A 78 -20.17 13.88 7.22
C LEU A 78 -20.27 14.41 5.78
N GLU A 79 -19.78 15.64 5.52
CA GLU A 79 -19.64 16.18 4.16
C GLU A 79 -18.67 15.36 3.31
N GLY A 80 -17.49 15.04 3.86
CA GLY A 80 -16.48 14.24 3.20
C GLY A 80 -16.99 12.83 2.87
N GLU A 81 -17.67 12.17 3.80
CA GLU A 81 -18.23 10.83 3.57
C GLU A 81 -19.37 10.85 2.52
N TYR A 82 -20.22 11.89 2.54
CA TYR A 82 -21.28 12.08 1.55
C TYR A 82 -20.70 12.24 0.13
N GLU A 83 -19.74 13.15 -0.04
CA GLU A 83 -19.12 13.42 -1.34
C GLU A 83 -18.31 12.23 -1.85
N SER A 84 -17.65 11.49 -0.94
CA SER A 84 -16.96 10.23 -1.25
C SER A 84 -17.92 9.19 -1.83
N SER A 85 -18.99 8.89 -1.09
CA SER A 85 -19.96 7.85 -1.46
C SER A 85 -20.74 8.22 -2.72
N LYS A 86 -20.96 9.52 -2.96
CA LYS A 86 -21.62 10.05 -4.16
C LYS A 86 -20.78 9.79 -5.40
N LEU A 87 -19.47 10.04 -5.35
CA LEU A 87 -18.58 9.75 -6.47
C LEU A 87 -18.40 8.25 -6.71
N ILE A 88 -18.28 7.45 -5.65
CA ILE A 88 -18.22 5.97 -5.77
C ILE A 88 -19.49 5.45 -6.47
N ASN A 89 -20.68 5.87 -6.03
CA ASN A 89 -21.95 5.45 -6.64
C ASN A 89 -22.14 5.99 -8.07
N LYS A 90 -21.53 7.12 -8.42
CA LYS A 90 -21.53 7.65 -9.78
C LYS A 90 -20.66 6.79 -10.70
N ALA A 91 -19.49 6.36 -10.22
CA ALA A 91 -18.59 5.49 -10.98
C ALA A 91 -19.14 4.07 -11.11
N ILE A 92 -19.64 3.51 -10.00
CA ILE A 92 -20.15 2.14 -9.90
C ILE A 92 -21.39 2.13 -8.99
N PRO A 93 -22.59 2.15 -9.59
CA PRO A 93 -23.83 2.09 -8.82
C PRO A 93 -23.86 0.86 -7.90
N ASN A 94 -24.33 1.05 -6.66
CA ASN A 94 -24.50 0.01 -5.64
C ASN A 94 -23.22 -0.63 -5.08
N LEU A 95 -22.02 -0.17 -5.47
CA LEU A 95 -20.77 -0.61 -4.83
C LEU A 95 -20.64 -0.08 -3.39
N SER A 96 -21.32 1.02 -3.08
CA SER A 96 -21.39 1.64 -1.75
C SER A 96 -22.82 2.07 -1.44
N PRO A 97 -23.24 2.16 -0.15
CA PRO A 97 -24.56 2.70 0.17
C PRO A 97 -24.77 4.04 -0.51
N LYS A 98 -25.91 4.22 -1.19
CA LYS A 98 -26.17 5.46 -1.92
C LYS A 98 -26.44 6.57 -0.91
N PRO A 99 -25.64 7.65 -0.90
CA PRO A 99 -25.91 8.79 -0.02
C PRO A 99 -27.16 9.51 -0.52
N LEU A 100 -28.06 9.83 0.41
CA LEU A 100 -29.34 10.46 0.12
C LEU A 100 -29.34 11.93 0.51
N ALA A 101 -28.94 12.24 1.74
CA ALA A 101 -28.89 13.60 2.26
C ALA A 101 -27.90 13.71 3.41
N TRP A 102 -27.38 14.91 3.62
CA TRP A 102 -26.63 15.26 4.82
C TRP A 102 -26.94 16.71 5.21
N GLY A 103 -26.70 17.08 6.46
CA GLY A 103 -26.92 18.44 6.91
C GLY A 103 -26.83 18.64 8.41
N LYS A 104 -27.13 19.87 8.83
CA LYS A 104 -27.18 20.24 10.25
C LYS A 104 -28.53 19.83 10.85
N CYS A 105 -28.51 19.16 12.00
CA CYS A 105 -29.70 18.89 12.80
C CYS A 105 -30.31 20.19 13.32
N GLU A 106 -31.62 20.21 13.58
CA GLU A 106 -32.27 21.36 14.20
C GLU A 106 -31.84 21.50 15.66
N LYS A 107 -31.78 20.37 16.39
CA LYS A 107 -31.35 20.34 17.79
C LYS A 107 -29.82 20.17 17.88
N PRO A 108 -29.11 20.98 18.68
CA PRO A 108 -27.69 20.79 18.93
C PRO A 108 -27.42 19.54 19.78
N GLY A 109 -26.19 19.03 19.72
CA GLY A 109 -25.69 17.87 20.48
C GLY A 109 -25.07 18.25 21.83
N GLY A 110 -25.60 19.28 22.49
CA GLY A 110 -24.96 19.92 23.66
C GLY A 110 -24.22 21.19 23.23
N ASP A 111 -22.92 21.27 23.54
CA ASP A 111 -22.09 22.46 23.27
C ASP A 111 -21.74 22.65 21.79
N PHE A 112 -21.96 21.62 20.98
CA PHE A 112 -21.67 21.61 19.55
C PHE A 112 -22.93 21.42 18.72
N ASP A 113 -22.86 21.98 17.51
CA ASP A 113 -23.80 21.63 16.45
C ASP A 113 -23.75 20.13 16.17
N LYS A 114 -24.92 19.56 15.89
CA LYS A 114 -25.08 18.16 15.50
C LYS A 114 -25.39 18.09 14.01
N TYR A 115 -24.82 17.10 13.34
CA TYR A 115 -24.98 16.88 11.90
C TYR A 115 -25.47 15.45 11.64
N PHE A 116 -26.09 15.25 10.50
CA PHE A 116 -26.61 13.97 10.05
C PHE A 116 -26.16 13.64 8.63
N LEU A 117 -26.13 12.35 8.33
CA LEU A 117 -25.90 11.77 7.00
C LEU A 117 -26.80 10.53 6.84
N ILE A 118 -27.50 10.46 5.71
CA ILE A 118 -28.48 9.42 5.39
C ILE A 118 -28.02 8.65 4.17
N PHE A 119 -28.08 7.33 4.27
CA PHE A 119 -27.85 6.39 3.17
C PHE A 119 -29.07 5.50 2.92
N THR A 120 -29.13 4.89 1.73
CA THR A 120 -29.94 3.69 1.53
C THR A 120 -29.54 2.61 2.54
N PHE A 121 -30.51 1.91 3.09
CA PHE A 121 -30.24 0.79 3.99
C PHE A 121 -29.88 -0.48 3.23
N HIS A 122 -28.88 -1.21 3.72
CA HIS A 122 -28.43 -2.49 3.16
C HIS A 122 -28.37 -3.55 4.27
N SER A 123 -28.95 -4.71 4.02
CA SER A 123 -28.78 -5.86 4.91
C SER A 123 -27.49 -6.60 4.58
N LEU A 124 -26.61 -6.73 5.55
CA LEU A 124 -25.29 -7.37 5.39
C LEU A 124 -25.31 -8.80 5.92
N LEU A 125 -24.42 -9.66 5.41
CA LEU A 125 -24.16 -10.97 6.01
C LEU A 125 -23.66 -10.76 7.46
N GLU A 126 -24.22 -11.51 8.41
CA GLU A 126 -24.02 -11.32 9.86
C GLU A 126 -23.39 -12.57 10.51
N ASP A 127 -22.52 -13.28 9.79
CA ASP A 127 -21.83 -14.43 10.35
C ASP A 127 -20.81 -14.00 11.42
N LYS A 128 -20.56 -14.89 12.39
CA LYS A 128 -19.52 -14.74 13.40
C LYS A 128 -18.53 -15.90 13.28
N PRO A 129 -17.26 -15.66 12.87
CA PRO A 129 -16.66 -14.36 12.54
C PRO A 129 -17.21 -13.75 11.24
N LYS A 130 -17.08 -12.42 11.09
CA LYS A 130 -17.51 -11.68 9.88
C LYS A 130 -16.91 -12.36 8.64
N PRO A 131 -17.72 -12.70 7.62
CA PRO A 131 -17.21 -13.38 6.45
C PRO A 131 -16.33 -12.42 5.65
N ARG A 132 -15.19 -12.91 5.16
CA ARG A 132 -14.41 -12.19 4.17
C ARG A 132 -15.13 -12.25 2.83
N PRO A 133 -15.07 -11.18 2.01
CA PRO A 133 -15.62 -11.24 0.67
C PRO A 133 -14.85 -12.27 -0.17
N ASP A 134 -15.54 -12.83 -1.16
CA ASP A 134 -14.91 -13.68 -2.17
C ASP A 134 -13.80 -12.91 -2.88
N ILE A 135 -12.62 -13.53 -3.01
CA ILE A 135 -11.40 -12.86 -3.50
C ILE A 135 -11.58 -12.28 -4.90
N PRO A 136 -12.01 -13.07 -5.92
CA PRO A 136 -12.32 -12.55 -7.25
C PRO A 136 -13.27 -11.35 -7.23
N ARG A 137 -14.37 -11.43 -6.46
CA ARG A 137 -15.37 -10.36 -6.39
C ARG A 137 -14.82 -9.10 -5.73
N PHE A 138 -14.08 -9.24 -4.64
CA PHE A 138 -13.44 -8.13 -3.97
C PHE A 138 -12.41 -7.44 -4.88
N ALA A 139 -11.51 -8.22 -5.49
CA ALA A 139 -10.51 -7.71 -6.41
C ALA A 139 -11.15 -7.01 -7.62
N GLU A 140 -12.20 -7.59 -8.20
CA GLU A 140 -12.96 -6.98 -9.29
C GLU A 140 -13.59 -5.66 -8.86
N ALA A 141 -14.24 -5.60 -7.70
CA ALA A 141 -14.86 -4.38 -7.20
C ALA A 141 -13.84 -3.23 -7.01
N VAL A 142 -12.68 -3.52 -6.43
CA VAL A 142 -11.61 -2.53 -6.24
C VAL A 142 -10.98 -2.12 -7.57
N ALA A 143 -10.68 -3.08 -8.44
CA ALA A 143 -10.13 -2.81 -9.78
C ALA A 143 -11.09 -1.97 -10.64
N GLN A 144 -12.39 -2.29 -10.61
CA GLN A 144 -13.40 -1.50 -11.31
C GLN A 144 -13.47 -0.09 -10.75
N LEU A 145 -13.44 0.10 -9.41
CA LEU A 145 -13.46 1.44 -8.82
C LEU A 145 -12.29 2.28 -9.34
N HIS A 146 -11.08 1.71 -9.32
CA HIS A 146 -9.88 2.40 -9.79
C HIS A 146 -9.92 2.68 -11.30
N THR A 147 -10.38 1.74 -12.13
CA THR A 147 -10.31 1.88 -13.59
C THR A 147 -11.48 2.67 -14.19
N LEU A 148 -12.70 2.48 -13.68
CA LEU A 148 -13.90 3.16 -14.21
C LEU A 148 -14.00 4.61 -13.74
N SER A 149 -13.50 4.92 -12.54
CA SER A 149 -13.48 6.30 -12.03
C SER A 149 -12.61 7.25 -12.87
N MET A 150 -11.60 6.74 -13.58
CA MET A 150 -10.73 7.54 -14.46
C MET A 150 -11.52 8.33 -15.53
N LYS A 151 -12.65 7.80 -16.02
CA LYS A 151 -13.49 8.49 -17.02
C LYS A 151 -14.15 9.74 -16.43
N GLU A 152 -14.69 9.61 -15.22
CA GLU A 152 -15.29 10.73 -14.49
C GLU A 152 -14.23 11.78 -14.14
N TYR A 153 -13.07 11.30 -13.72
CA TYR A 153 -11.94 12.13 -13.38
C TYR A 153 -11.44 12.99 -14.53
N ALA A 154 -11.22 12.39 -15.72
CA ALA A 154 -10.75 13.11 -16.90
C ALA A 154 -11.68 14.26 -17.32
N THR A 155 -12.96 14.17 -16.98
CA THR A 155 -13.96 15.22 -17.26
C THR A 155 -13.96 16.32 -16.21
N SER A 156 -13.72 15.98 -14.94
CA SER A 156 -13.85 16.88 -13.79
C SER A 156 -12.52 17.50 -13.32
N ASN A 157 -11.37 16.92 -13.68
CA ASN A 157 -10.03 17.37 -13.33
C ASN A 157 -9.07 17.21 -14.52
N PRO A 158 -9.10 18.13 -15.51
CA PRO A 158 -8.32 18.01 -16.74
C PRO A 158 -6.80 18.13 -16.53
N ASP A 159 -6.37 18.64 -15.37
CA ASP A 159 -4.96 18.80 -15.01
C ASP A 159 -4.35 17.52 -14.38
N GLU A 160 -5.13 16.45 -14.24
CA GLU A 160 -4.73 15.17 -13.62
C GLU A 160 -4.06 15.32 -12.23
N LYS A 161 -4.55 16.25 -11.40
CA LYS A 161 -4.05 16.53 -10.03
C LYS A 161 -4.48 15.53 -8.95
N PHE A 162 -3.61 15.28 -7.98
CA PHE A 162 -3.88 14.44 -6.82
C PHE A 162 -4.61 15.23 -5.72
N GLY A 163 -5.62 14.64 -5.07
CA GLY A 163 -6.39 15.28 -3.99
C GLY A 163 -7.90 15.09 -4.10
N PHE A 164 -8.66 15.99 -3.48
CA PHE A 164 -10.13 15.92 -3.43
C PHE A 164 -10.71 17.33 -3.20
N HIS A 165 -11.97 17.54 -3.58
CA HIS A 165 -12.60 18.87 -3.48
C HIS A 165 -13.02 19.26 -2.05
N VAL A 166 -13.06 18.29 -1.13
CA VAL A 166 -13.35 18.49 0.29
C VAL A 166 -12.36 17.70 1.16
N THR A 167 -12.19 18.11 2.42
CA THR A 167 -11.50 17.31 3.43
C THR A 167 -12.30 16.03 3.71
N THR A 168 -11.63 14.88 3.72
CA THR A 168 -12.21 13.61 4.18
C THR A 168 -11.63 13.22 5.53
N TYR A 169 -12.17 12.17 6.17
CA TYR A 169 -11.76 11.78 7.52
C TYR A 169 -11.60 10.26 7.59
N ASN A 170 -10.49 9.81 8.18
CA ASN A 170 -10.31 8.43 8.61
C ASN A 170 -10.55 8.42 10.12
N GLY A 171 -11.66 7.82 10.53
CA GLY A 171 -12.20 7.99 11.89
C GLY A 171 -12.41 9.47 12.24
N THR A 172 -11.71 9.99 13.24
CA THR A 172 -11.80 11.40 13.66
C THR A 172 -10.70 12.29 13.11
N LEU A 173 -9.72 11.72 12.39
CA LEU A 173 -8.56 12.46 11.91
C LEU A 173 -8.81 13.02 10.50
N PRO A 174 -8.59 14.33 10.27
CA PRO A 174 -8.80 14.94 8.97
C PRO A 174 -7.70 14.53 7.99
N GLN A 175 -8.11 14.15 6.79
CA GLN A 175 -7.26 13.98 5.63
C GLN A 175 -7.28 15.25 4.78
N ASP A 176 -6.16 15.97 4.80
CA ASP A 176 -5.96 17.12 3.93
C ASP A 176 -5.84 16.66 2.48
N ASN A 177 -6.82 17.04 1.67
CA ASN A 177 -6.94 16.65 0.28
C ASN A 177 -6.57 17.79 -0.68
N THR A 178 -5.81 18.78 -0.21
CA THR A 178 -5.34 19.90 -1.04
C THR A 178 -4.68 19.40 -2.32
N TRP A 179 -5.12 19.95 -3.45
CA TRP A 179 -4.67 19.50 -4.76
C TRP A 179 -3.18 19.73 -5.02
N THR A 180 -2.50 18.71 -5.52
CA THR A 180 -1.09 18.79 -5.96
C THR A 180 -0.90 18.24 -7.37
N LYS A 181 0.26 18.52 -7.99
CA LYS A 181 0.52 18.13 -9.38
C LYS A 181 1.22 16.79 -9.55
N SER A 182 1.78 16.25 -8.47
CA SER A 182 2.48 14.96 -8.47
C SER A 182 2.07 14.14 -7.27
N TRP A 183 2.11 12.83 -7.43
CA TRP A 183 1.78 11.91 -6.35
C TRP A 183 2.68 12.14 -5.14
N LYS A 184 4.00 12.25 -5.39
CA LYS A 184 4.97 12.47 -4.31
C LYS A 184 4.65 13.70 -3.48
N GLU A 185 4.30 14.83 -4.11
CA GLU A 185 3.95 16.06 -3.37
C GLU A 185 2.74 15.84 -2.46
N PHE A 186 1.68 15.21 -2.96
CA PHE A 186 0.51 14.87 -2.15
C PHE A 186 0.88 13.96 -0.97
N TYR A 187 1.63 12.89 -1.26
CA TYR A 187 1.99 11.89 -0.25
C TYR A 187 2.86 12.48 0.86
N VAL A 188 3.88 13.28 0.51
CA VAL A 188 4.74 13.95 1.50
C VAL A 188 3.93 14.90 2.38
N ALA A 189 3.08 15.74 1.80
CA ALA A 189 2.24 16.66 2.57
C ALA A 189 1.29 15.91 3.52
N GLY A 190 0.68 14.82 3.05
CA GLY A 190 -0.16 13.95 3.88
C GLY A 190 0.60 13.29 5.02
N MET A 191 1.82 12.80 4.77
CA MET A 191 2.69 12.21 5.78
C MET A 191 3.11 13.22 6.85
N GLU A 192 3.51 14.42 6.45
CA GLU A 192 3.87 15.50 7.39
C GLU A 192 2.69 15.87 8.28
N ARG A 193 1.49 15.99 7.70
CA ARG A 193 0.26 16.29 8.47
C ARG A 193 -0.07 15.16 9.45
N MET A 194 0.07 13.91 9.04
CA MET A 194 -0.26 12.76 9.90
C MET A 194 0.75 12.60 11.05
N LEU A 195 2.04 12.87 10.82
CA LEU A 195 3.04 12.96 11.88
C LEU A 195 2.73 14.09 12.88
N ALA A 196 2.26 15.25 12.39
CA ALA A 196 1.85 16.35 13.27
C ALA A 196 0.63 15.99 14.13
N LEU A 197 -0.36 15.28 13.57
CA LEU A 197 -1.53 14.79 14.32
C LEU A 197 -1.13 13.74 15.37
N GLU A 198 -0.17 12.88 15.05
CA GLU A 198 0.38 11.90 15.98
C GLU A 198 1.09 12.58 17.17
N GLU A 199 1.91 13.60 16.90
CA GLU A 199 2.56 14.40 17.93
C GLU A 199 1.56 15.20 18.77
N GLU A 200 0.49 15.72 18.16
CA GLU A 200 -0.60 16.41 18.88
C GLU A 200 -1.33 15.45 19.84
N ALA A 201 -1.66 14.26 19.38
CA ALA A 201 -2.41 13.28 20.17
C ALA A 201 -1.60 12.66 21.32
N ARG A 202 -0.29 12.47 21.12
CA ARG A 202 0.54 11.65 22.02
C ARG A 202 1.76 12.38 22.59
N GLY A 203 1.95 13.65 22.24
CA GLY A 203 3.13 14.42 22.59
C GLY A 203 4.37 14.09 21.74
N PRO A 204 5.43 14.91 21.87
CA PRO A 204 6.63 14.83 21.04
C PRO A 204 7.43 13.55 21.28
N SER A 205 8.08 13.05 20.22
CA SER A 205 9.02 11.92 20.28
C SER A 205 10.31 12.27 19.53
N ASP A 206 11.43 12.39 20.27
CA ASP A 206 12.74 12.66 19.68
C ASP A 206 13.17 11.56 18.70
N GLU A 207 12.75 10.32 18.95
CA GLU A 207 13.02 9.18 18.10
C GLU A 207 12.27 9.28 16.77
N LEU A 208 10.96 9.52 16.81
CA LEU A 208 10.17 9.71 15.59
C LEU A 208 10.65 10.93 14.81
N LYS A 209 11.03 12.03 15.47
CA LYS A 209 11.61 13.21 14.82
C LYS A 209 12.90 12.89 14.07
N LYS A 210 13.80 12.12 14.68
CA LYS A 210 15.05 11.69 14.03
C LYS A 210 14.80 10.76 12.85
N LEU A 211 13.79 9.90 12.94
CA LEU A 211 13.50 8.90 11.91
C LEU A 211 12.68 9.46 10.74
N SER A 212 11.81 10.44 11.00
CA SER A 212 10.91 11.00 9.98
C SER A 212 11.64 11.85 8.94
N GLU A 213 12.70 12.58 9.29
CA GLU A 213 13.41 13.41 8.31
C GLU A 213 14.07 12.56 7.18
N PRO A 214 14.88 11.51 7.47
CA PRO A 214 15.40 10.65 6.42
C PRO A 214 14.30 9.93 5.63
N PHE A 215 13.20 9.55 6.30
CA PHE A 215 12.06 8.92 5.65
C PHE A 215 11.43 9.84 4.59
N LEU A 216 11.10 11.07 4.97
CA LEU A 216 10.50 12.08 4.09
C LEU A 216 11.44 12.51 2.97
N ARG A 217 12.73 12.71 3.27
CA ARG A 217 13.70 13.28 2.31
C ARG A 217 14.42 12.25 1.43
N LYS A 218 14.40 10.97 1.79
CA LYS A 218 15.15 9.93 1.06
C LYS A 218 14.29 8.73 0.68
N VAL A 219 13.55 8.12 1.63
CA VAL A 219 12.73 6.92 1.33
C VAL A 219 11.64 7.26 0.32
N ILE A 220 10.84 8.29 0.61
CA ILE A 220 9.71 8.68 -0.24
C ILE A 220 10.19 9.03 -1.66
N PRO A 221 11.17 9.93 -1.88
CA PRO A 221 11.68 10.23 -3.21
C PRO A 221 12.21 8.99 -3.94
N ARG A 222 12.97 8.11 -3.27
CA ARG A 222 13.52 6.90 -3.90
C ARG A 222 12.42 5.97 -4.44
N LEU A 223 11.29 5.86 -3.75
CA LEU A 223 10.20 4.95 -4.13
C LEU A 223 9.20 5.60 -5.07
N LEU A 224 8.96 6.91 -4.97
CA LEU A 224 7.92 7.60 -5.73
C LEU A 224 8.42 8.32 -6.98
N ASP A 225 9.61 8.93 -6.96
CA ASP A 225 10.16 9.62 -8.15
C ASP A 225 10.30 8.70 -9.38
N PRO A 226 10.72 7.41 -9.25
CA PRO A 226 10.81 6.53 -10.41
C PRO A 226 9.50 6.33 -11.17
N MET A 227 8.35 6.52 -10.52
CA MET A 227 7.03 6.36 -11.15
C MET A 227 6.60 7.56 -12.01
N GLU A 228 7.24 8.73 -11.80
CA GLU A 228 6.89 10.00 -12.46
C GLU A 228 8.08 10.58 -13.26
N THR A 229 9.15 9.79 -13.43
CA THR A 229 10.36 10.17 -14.18
C THR A 229 10.60 9.25 -15.37
N ASN A 230 11.53 9.60 -16.26
CA ASN A 230 11.87 8.83 -17.47
C ASN A 230 10.67 8.58 -18.40
N GLY A 231 9.77 9.55 -18.50
CA GLY A 231 8.56 9.48 -19.34
C GLY A 231 7.41 8.69 -18.73
N ARG A 232 7.53 8.24 -17.47
CA ARG A 232 6.43 7.65 -16.71
C ARG A 232 5.57 8.72 -16.04
N SER A 233 4.33 8.36 -15.77
CA SER A 233 3.36 9.21 -15.08
C SER A 233 2.37 8.31 -14.34
N ILE A 234 1.99 8.71 -13.14
CA ILE A 234 0.87 8.09 -12.42
C ILE A 234 -0.41 8.84 -12.77
N LYS A 235 -1.43 8.07 -13.14
CA LYS A 235 -2.78 8.62 -13.30
C LYS A 235 -3.56 8.43 -12.01
N PRO A 236 -4.05 9.50 -11.39
CA PRO A 236 -4.85 9.37 -10.18
C PRO A 236 -6.19 8.70 -10.50
N VAL A 237 -6.62 7.84 -9.58
CA VAL A 237 -7.88 7.10 -9.59
C VAL A 237 -8.65 7.40 -8.33
N LEU A 238 -9.97 7.16 -8.32
CA LEU A 238 -10.75 7.32 -7.10
C LEU A 238 -10.42 6.18 -6.16
N LEU A 239 -9.88 6.51 -4.99
CA LEU A 239 -9.70 5.58 -3.88
C LEU A 239 -10.94 5.60 -2.97
N HIS A 240 -11.22 4.48 -2.31
CA HIS A 240 -12.09 4.47 -1.14
C HIS A 240 -11.44 5.23 0.03
N GLY A 241 -10.12 5.10 0.17
CA GLY A 241 -9.28 5.84 1.11
C GLY A 241 -9.28 5.30 2.55
N ASP A 242 -10.02 4.23 2.82
CA ASP A 242 -10.11 3.57 4.13
C ASP A 242 -10.56 2.10 3.99
N LEU A 243 -10.11 1.39 2.94
CA LEU A 243 -10.64 0.07 2.61
C LEU A 243 -10.00 -1.10 3.38
N TRP A 244 -10.09 -1.09 4.70
CA TRP A 244 -9.77 -2.26 5.52
C TRP A 244 -10.96 -3.21 5.64
N LEU A 245 -10.75 -4.44 6.14
CA LEU A 245 -11.81 -5.46 6.26
C LEU A 245 -13.01 -5.04 7.13
N GLY A 246 -12.89 -4.02 7.97
CA GLY A 246 -14.01 -3.45 8.72
C GLY A 246 -15.04 -2.76 7.82
N ASN A 247 -14.57 -2.18 6.71
CA ASN A 247 -15.30 -1.28 5.80
C ASN A 247 -15.79 -1.94 4.51
N VAL A 248 -15.65 -3.26 4.40
CA VAL A 248 -16.25 -4.07 3.33
C VAL A 248 -17.10 -5.19 3.93
N SER A 249 -18.28 -5.44 3.39
CA SER A 249 -19.10 -6.60 3.76
C SER A 249 -19.85 -7.12 2.53
N CYS A 250 -20.54 -8.25 2.67
CA CYS A 250 -21.34 -8.82 1.58
C CYS A 250 -22.82 -8.50 1.78
N GLN A 251 -23.51 -8.15 0.69
CA GLN A 251 -24.94 -7.87 0.71
C GLN A 251 -25.75 -9.17 0.80
N LYS A 252 -26.64 -9.30 1.80
CA LYS A 252 -27.59 -10.43 1.93
C LYS A 252 -28.54 -10.55 0.73
N SER A 253 -28.86 -9.42 0.11
CA SER A 253 -29.79 -9.35 -1.02
C SER A 253 -29.17 -9.74 -2.36
N SER A 254 -27.84 -9.86 -2.45
CA SER A 254 -27.17 -10.31 -3.67
C SER A 254 -27.13 -11.83 -3.70
N GLU A 255 -27.57 -12.42 -4.81
CA GLU A 255 -27.45 -13.87 -5.06
C GLU A 255 -25.99 -14.35 -5.01
N ASN A 256 -25.03 -13.45 -5.25
CA ASN A 256 -23.60 -13.74 -5.30
C ASN A 256 -22.82 -13.20 -4.09
N ASN A 257 -23.52 -12.71 -3.06
CA ASN A 257 -22.87 -12.06 -1.90
C ASN A 257 -21.93 -10.92 -2.32
N ASP A 258 -22.35 -10.08 -3.28
CA ASP A 258 -21.53 -9.00 -3.82
C ASP A 258 -20.99 -8.07 -2.71
N PRO A 259 -19.74 -7.58 -2.84
CA PRO A 259 -19.14 -6.70 -1.88
C PRO A 259 -19.84 -5.34 -1.86
N LEU A 260 -20.00 -4.79 -0.67
CA LEU A 260 -20.45 -3.43 -0.38
C LEU A 260 -19.35 -2.73 0.43
N LEU A 261 -18.83 -1.64 -0.11
CA LEU A 261 -17.81 -0.79 0.51
C LEU A 261 -18.50 0.39 1.20
N PHE A 262 -18.14 0.71 2.44
CA PHE A 262 -18.76 1.76 3.23
C PHE A 262 -17.74 2.49 4.09
N ASP A 263 -18.14 3.65 4.62
CA ASP A 263 -17.27 4.53 5.41
C ASP A 263 -16.07 5.06 4.60
N ALA A 264 -16.35 5.51 3.37
CA ALA A 264 -15.32 6.01 2.45
C ALA A 264 -14.76 7.38 2.87
N ALA A 265 -13.44 7.51 2.76
CA ALA A 265 -12.66 8.73 2.94
C ALA A 265 -11.95 9.08 1.61
N ALA A 266 -12.73 9.19 0.53
CA ALA A 266 -12.24 9.13 -0.84
C ALA A 266 -11.36 10.32 -1.24
N PHE A 267 -10.44 10.05 -2.15
CA PHE A 267 -9.57 11.04 -2.78
C PHE A 267 -9.00 10.47 -4.09
N TRP A 268 -8.50 11.35 -4.95
CA TRP A 268 -7.92 10.99 -6.24
C TRP A 268 -6.43 10.77 -6.09
N ASP A 269 -6.00 9.52 -6.29
CA ASP A 269 -4.66 9.11 -5.92
C ASP A 269 -4.12 7.87 -6.66
N HIS A 270 -2.89 7.45 -6.38
CA HIS A 270 -2.27 6.24 -6.89
C HIS A 270 -2.99 4.98 -6.40
N ASN A 271 -3.47 4.16 -7.34
CA ASN A 271 -4.23 2.93 -7.10
C ASN A 271 -3.58 1.93 -6.13
N GLU A 272 -2.25 1.83 -6.08
CA GLU A 272 -1.55 0.92 -5.16
C GLU A 272 -1.66 1.33 -3.68
N TYR A 273 -2.01 2.59 -3.39
CA TYR A 273 -2.20 3.07 -2.03
C TYR A 273 -3.32 2.32 -1.31
N GLU A 274 -4.47 2.09 -1.98
CA GLU A 274 -5.61 1.39 -1.36
C GLU A 274 -5.23 -0.03 -0.92
N LEU A 275 -4.38 -0.72 -1.70
CA LEU A 275 -3.96 -2.09 -1.38
C LEU A 275 -3.15 -2.18 -0.08
N ALA A 276 -2.53 -1.09 0.35
CA ALA A 276 -1.72 -1.05 1.56
C ALA A 276 -2.57 -1.18 2.84
N THR A 277 -3.87 -0.86 2.77
CA THR A 277 -4.83 -1.04 3.88
C THR A 277 -5.00 -2.49 4.30
N LEU A 278 -4.72 -3.43 3.40
CA LEU A 278 -4.78 -4.86 3.67
C LEU A 278 -3.48 -5.39 4.25
N ARG A 279 -2.34 -4.71 4.02
CA ARG A 279 -1.00 -5.19 4.42
C ARG A 279 -0.92 -5.62 5.89
N PRO A 280 -1.56 -4.93 6.86
CA PRO A 280 -1.49 -5.33 8.27
C PRO A 280 -2.01 -6.73 8.60
N LEU A 281 -2.95 -7.33 7.81
CA LEU A 281 -3.45 -8.68 8.17
C LEU A 281 -2.40 -9.77 7.90
N ALA A 282 -1.53 -9.55 6.92
CA ALA A 282 -0.37 -10.38 6.59
C ALA A 282 -0.65 -11.90 6.46
N ASP A 283 -1.80 -12.29 5.89
CA ASP A 283 -2.17 -13.70 5.67
C ASP A 283 -2.32 -14.04 4.18
N ASP A 284 -2.52 -15.33 3.88
CA ASP A 284 -2.57 -15.83 2.50
C ASP A 284 -3.75 -15.28 1.70
N TRP A 285 -4.85 -14.92 2.35
CA TRP A 285 -5.99 -14.31 1.67
C TRP A 285 -5.62 -12.97 1.04
N ILE A 286 -4.75 -12.19 1.69
CA ILE A 286 -4.26 -10.92 1.15
C ILE A 286 -3.37 -11.14 -0.06
N LYS A 287 -2.45 -12.11 0.01
CA LYS A 287 -1.56 -12.45 -1.13
C LYS A 287 -2.41 -12.79 -2.36
N GLU A 288 -3.48 -13.54 -2.17
CA GLU A 288 -4.42 -13.87 -3.24
C GLU A 288 -5.23 -12.66 -3.71
N CYS A 289 -5.63 -11.74 -2.82
CA CYS A 289 -6.27 -10.48 -3.22
C CYS A 289 -5.33 -9.61 -4.07
N TYR A 290 -4.06 -9.50 -3.71
CA TYR A 290 -3.06 -8.78 -4.50
C TYR A 290 -2.86 -9.43 -5.86
N ARG A 291 -2.77 -10.77 -5.92
CA ARG A 291 -2.67 -11.50 -7.19
C ARG A 291 -3.89 -11.24 -8.07
N ALA A 292 -5.10 -11.44 -7.54
CA ALA A 292 -6.34 -11.25 -8.28
C ALA A 292 -6.53 -9.81 -8.75
N TYR A 293 -6.18 -8.82 -7.93
CA TYR A 293 -6.21 -7.42 -8.33
C TYR A 293 -5.21 -7.13 -9.45
N HIS A 294 -3.98 -7.66 -9.35
CA HIS A 294 -2.94 -7.42 -10.35
C HIS A 294 -3.12 -8.20 -11.67
N GLU A 295 -3.99 -9.20 -11.70
CA GLU A 295 -4.48 -9.80 -12.95
C GLU A 295 -5.39 -8.84 -13.73
N LEU A 296 -6.02 -7.87 -13.04
CA LEU A 296 -6.93 -6.87 -13.62
C LEU A 296 -6.24 -5.52 -13.84
N VAL A 297 -5.36 -5.12 -12.91
CA VAL A 297 -4.65 -3.83 -12.92
C VAL A 297 -3.15 -4.07 -12.74
N PRO A 298 -2.33 -3.88 -13.79
CA PRO A 298 -0.88 -4.08 -13.70
C PRO A 298 -0.23 -3.26 -12.58
N LYS A 299 0.88 -3.77 -12.04
CA LYS A 299 1.71 -3.02 -11.09
C LYS A 299 2.28 -1.78 -11.78
N SER A 300 2.46 -0.70 -11.02
CA SER A 300 3.12 0.50 -11.52
C SER A 300 4.62 0.25 -11.69
N ASP A 301 5.18 0.78 -12.77
CA ASP A 301 6.62 0.73 -13.00
C ASP A 301 7.39 1.68 -12.06
N PRO A 302 8.56 1.28 -11.53
CA PRO A 302 9.18 -0.05 -11.65
C PRO A 302 8.45 -1.09 -10.80
N GLU A 303 8.07 -2.23 -11.40
CA GLU A 303 7.32 -3.28 -10.70
C GLU A 303 8.10 -3.88 -9.52
N GLU A 304 9.43 -3.90 -9.60
CA GLU A 304 10.31 -4.38 -8.52
C GLU A 304 10.16 -3.57 -7.22
N ASP A 305 9.77 -2.30 -7.32
CA ASP A 305 9.58 -1.42 -6.16
C ASP A 305 8.15 -1.53 -5.57
N TRP A 306 7.24 -2.33 -6.16
CA TRP A 306 5.84 -2.42 -5.75
C TRP A 306 5.64 -2.76 -4.28
N ASP A 307 6.31 -3.81 -3.78
CA ASP A 307 6.14 -4.23 -2.39
C ASP A 307 6.66 -3.16 -1.41
N ALA A 308 7.77 -2.50 -1.77
CA ALA A 308 8.33 -1.41 -0.99
C ALA A 308 7.40 -0.18 -0.96
N ARG A 309 6.72 0.13 -2.08
CA ARG A 309 5.68 1.18 -2.11
C ARG A 309 4.46 0.80 -1.27
N ASN A 310 4.01 -0.45 -1.33
CA ASN A 310 2.92 -0.92 -0.50
C ASN A 310 3.26 -0.83 1.00
N ALA A 311 4.49 -1.18 1.40
CA ALA A 311 5.00 -0.98 2.76
C ALA A 311 5.08 0.50 3.16
N LEU A 312 5.53 1.35 2.23
CA LEU A 312 5.55 2.81 2.42
C LEU A 312 4.15 3.33 2.75
N TYR A 313 3.15 3.01 1.93
CA TYR A 313 1.77 3.45 2.14
C TYR A 313 1.17 2.89 3.43
N ALA A 314 1.48 1.64 3.78
CA ALA A 314 1.06 1.06 5.06
C ALA A 314 1.65 1.80 6.27
N THR A 315 2.85 2.38 6.14
CA THR A 315 3.47 3.19 7.21
C THR A 315 2.59 4.39 7.56
N ARG A 316 1.96 5.04 6.57
CA ARG A 316 1.02 6.15 6.82
C ARG A 316 -0.17 5.69 7.66
N LEU A 317 -0.72 4.51 7.38
CA LEU A 317 -1.84 3.93 8.13
C LEU A 317 -1.47 3.64 9.58
N ILE A 318 -0.23 3.20 9.82
CA ILE A 318 0.27 2.92 11.16
C ILE A 318 0.48 4.21 11.97
N ILE A 319 0.96 5.29 11.32
CA ILE A 319 1.03 6.62 11.94
C ILE A 319 -0.38 7.11 12.28
N HIS A 320 -1.34 6.93 11.38
CA HIS A 320 -2.74 7.23 11.61
C HIS A 320 -3.29 6.46 12.83
N ASP A 321 -3.07 5.15 12.90
CA ASP A 321 -3.55 4.32 14.02
C ASP A 321 -2.90 4.75 15.34
N SER A 322 -1.63 5.15 15.32
CA SER A 322 -0.95 5.70 16.48
C SER A 322 -1.61 6.98 16.98
N ALA A 323 -2.00 7.87 16.06
CA ALA A 323 -2.66 9.13 16.37
C ALA A 323 -4.11 8.94 16.87
N ILE A 324 -4.88 8.04 16.26
CA ILE A 324 -6.31 7.85 16.60
C ILE A 324 -6.52 6.97 17.84
N TYR A 325 -5.54 6.12 18.19
CA TYR A 325 -5.52 5.30 19.40
C TYR A 325 -4.36 5.70 20.34
N PRO A 326 -4.36 6.91 20.92
CA PRO A 326 -3.24 7.42 21.73
C PRO A 326 -2.97 6.56 22.98
N ASP A 327 -4.00 5.92 23.52
CA ASP A 327 -3.91 5.05 24.71
C ASP A 327 -3.29 3.67 24.42
N GLN A 328 -3.06 3.34 23.14
CA GLN A 328 -2.45 2.08 22.72
C GLN A 328 -0.98 2.33 22.38
N PRO A 329 -0.01 1.97 23.25
CA PRO A 329 1.42 2.23 23.04
C PRO A 329 1.99 1.48 21.82
N HIS A 330 1.46 0.28 21.56
CA HIS A 330 1.91 -0.61 20.49
C HIS A 330 1.97 0.06 19.11
N PHE A 331 1.02 0.93 18.75
CA PHE A 331 1.03 1.58 17.43
C PHE A 331 2.21 2.54 17.24
N ARG A 332 2.61 3.27 18.29
CA ARG A 332 3.80 4.14 18.25
C ARG A 332 5.09 3.31 18.17
N GLU A 333 5.16 2.21 18.91
CA GLU A 333 6.29 1.28 18.85
C GLU A 333 6.45 0.66 17.45
N MET A 334 5.35 0.25 16.84
CA MET A 334 5.33 -0.26 15.47
C MET A 334 5.77 0.81 14.45
N ASN A 335 5.32 2.05 14.60
CA ASN A 335 5.75 3.18 13.77
C ASN A 335 7.27 3.42 13.86
N ILE A 336 7.82 3.40 15.07
CA ILE A 336 9.27 3.53 15.31
C ILE A 336 10.02 2.38 14.63
N ALA A 337 9.61 1.13 14.85
CA ALA A 337 10.29 -0.04 14.30
C ALA A 337 10.31 -0.03 12.76
N ILE A 338 9.20 0.34 12.12
CA ILE A 338 9.11 0.43 10.65
C ILE A 338 9.98 1.56 10.12
N SER A 339 9.95 2.72 10.78
CA SER A 339 10.76 3.87 10.38
C SER A 339 12.27 3.61 10.55
N GLN A 340 12.67 2.93 11.63
CA GLN A 340 14.04 2.46 11.84
C GLN A 340 14.46 1.49 10.73
N HIS A 341 13.67 0.47 10.45
CA HIS A 341 13.96 -0.51 9.40
C HIS A 341 14.11 0.14 8.02
N GLY A 342 13.21 1.06 7.66
CA GLY A 342 13.30 1.83 6.42
C GLY A 342 14.59 2.67 6.34
N ASN A 343 14.98 3.31 7.45
CA ASN A 343 16.19 4.13 7.51
C ASN A 343 17.47 3.30 7.52
N ASP A 344 17.52 2.17 8.23
CA ASP A 344 18.68 1.28 8.23
C ASP A 344 18.96 0.73 6.84
N LYS A 345 17.91 0.47 6.05
CA LYS A 345 18.02 0.12 4.63
C LYS A 345 18.55 1.26 3.75
N LEU A 346 18.33 2.52 4.10
CA LEU A 346 18.96 3.67 3.45
C LEU A 346 20.43 3.87 3.85
N HIS A 347 20.79 3.48 5.08
CA HIS A 347 22.11 3.74 5.68
C HIS A 347 23.13 2.62 5.43
N GLN A 348 22.73 1.47 4.89
CA GLN A 348 23.65 0.50 4.29
C GLN A 348 24.10 1.03 2.90
N THR A 349 25.04 1.98 2.81
CA THR A 349 26.50 1.75 2.68
C THR A 349 27.26 3.10 2.63
N PRO A 350 28.56 3.24 3.06
CA PRO A 350 29.70 2.43 2.57
C PRO A 350 30.88 2.25 3.56
N ASN A 351 30.70 1.67 4.76
CA ASN A 351 31.85 1.36 5.65
C ASN A 351 31.88 -0.06 6.25
N ALA A 352 31.01 -0.97 5.81
CA ALA A 352 31.18 -2.37 6.15
C ALA A 352 32.24 -2.99 5.23
N THR A 353 33.41 -3.26 5.79
CA THR A 353 34.44 -4.13 5.19
C THR A 353 33.80 -5.32 4.50
N TYR A 354 33.99 -5.42 3.19
CA TYR A 354 33.66 -6.56 2.32
C TYR A 354 33.75 -7.90 3.05
N ARG A 355 32.61 -8.40 3.53
CA ARG A 355 32.42 -9.81 3.87
C ARG A 355 31.61 -10.42 2.74
N THR A 356 32.22 -11.40 2.09
CA THR A 356 31.70 -12.25 1.02
C THR A 356 30.35 -12.88 1.42
N TRP A 357 29.31 -12.63 0.62
CA TRP A 357 28.05 -13.38 0.67
C TRP A 357 28.05 -14.43 -0.45
N THR A 358 27.58 -15.64 -0.15
CA THR A 358 27.48 -16.77 -1.10
C THR A 358 26.00 -17.11 -1.23
N MET A 359 25.40 -16.93 -2.42
CA MET A 359 24.00 -17.24 -2.70
C MET A 359 23.85 -18.69 -3.20
N THR A 360 22.86 -19.43 -2.69
CA THR A 360 22.53 -20.80 -3.12
C THR A 360 21.08 -20.85 -3.57
N LEU A 361 20.82 -21.24 -4.83
CA LEU A 361 19.47 -21.49 -5.37
C LEU A 361 19.27 -23.00 -5.57
N SER A 362 18.09 -23.54 -5.28
CA SER A 362 17.79 -24.97 -5.49
C SER A 362 16.40 -25.21 -6.09
N ARG A 363 16.30 -26.14 -7.06
CA ARG A 363 15.07 -26.86 -7.42
C ARG A 363 15.39 -28.27 -7.94
N VAL A 364 14.47 -29.20 -7.72
CA VAL A 364 14.67 -30.67 -7.74
C VAL A 364 14.08 -31.37 -8.99
N ARG A 365 14.88 -32.27 -9.59
CA ARG A 365 14.57 -33.47 -10.44
C ARG A 365 14.04 -33.23 -11.89
N ARG A 366 14.34 -34.03 -12.94
CA ARG A 366 14.75 -35.45 -13.12
C ARG A 366 15.65 -35.64 -14.36
N GLY A 367 16.53 -36.66 -14.34
CA GLY A 367 16.80 -37.53 -15.51
C GLY A 367 18.08 -37.32 -16.32
N GLU A 368 19.11 -38.13 -16.00
CA GLU A 368 20.21 -38.65 -16.84
C GLU A 368 21.36 -37.74 -17.33
N TRP A 369 22.59 -38.24 -17.11
CA TRP A 369 23.89 -37.57 -17.35
C TRP A 369 24.71 -38.24 -18.44
N HIS A 370 25.31 -37.45 -19.34
CA HIS A 370 26.53 -37.82 -20.05
C HIS A 370 27.59 -36.71 -19.90
N HIS A 371 28.80 -37.10 -19.46
CA HIS A 371 29.97 -36.23 -19.29
C HIS A 371 30.91 -36.32 -20.49
N ASN A 372 31.46 -35.18 -20.92
CA ASN A 372 32.89 -34.99 -21.21
C ASN A 372 33.16 -33.53 -21.60
N CYS A 373 34.02 -32.82 -20.84
CA CYS A 373 34.66 -31.60 -21.35
C CYS A 373 36.08 -31.46 -20.77
N VAL A 374 37.05 -31.23 -21.66
CA VAL A 374 38.48 -31.06 -21.36
C VAL A 374 38.77 -29.56 -21.26
N THR A 375 39.27 -29.09 -20.11
CA THR A 375 39.75 -27.71 -19.93
C THR A 375 41.26 -27.62 -20.12
N ARG A 376 41.72 -26.70 -20.99
CA ARG A 376 43.12 -26.22 -21.02
C ARG A 376 43.23 -24.96 -20.16
N ASN A 377 44.16 -24.98 -19.21
CA ASN A 377 44.49 -23.85 -18.32
C ASN A 377 44.75 -22.56 -19.13
N LEU A 378 44.00 -21.50 -18.80
CA LEU A 378 44.27 -20.12 -19.22
C LEU A 378 44.74 -19.35 -17.98
N ASP A 379 46.05 -19.33 -17.75
CA ASP A 379 46.65 -18.48 -16.72
C ASP A 379 46.52 -17.00 -17.11
N ALA A 380 45.79 -16.22 -16.29
CA ALA A 380 45.73 -14.77 -16.39
C ALA A 380 46.99 -14.14 -15.76
N GLY A 381 48.14 -14.36 -16.38
CA GLY A 381 49.40 -13.69 -16.04
C GLY A 381 49.48 -12.26 -16.61
N SER A 382 50.43 -11.47 -16.10
CA SER A 382 50.72 -10.11 -16.57
C SER A 382 51.01 -10.06 -18.08
N LYS A 383 50.43 -9.07 -18.77
CA LYS A 383 50.50 -8.83 -20.22
C LYS A 383 51.91 -9.04 -20.80
N LEU A 384 52.04 -9.95 -21.77
CA LEU A 384 53.22 -10.01 -22.63
C LEU A 384 53.18 -8.85 -23.66
N PRO A 385 54.33 -8.32 -24.12
CA PRO A 385 54.40 -7.04 -24.84
C PRO A 385 53.49 -6.92 -26.07
N ASP A 386 53.22 -8.03 -26.77
CA ASP A 386 52.50 -8.05 -28.05
C ASP A 386 51.11 -8.70 -28.00
N GLU A 387 50.53 -8.86 -26.81
CA GLU A 387 49.20 -9.49 -26.69
C GLU A 387 48.05 -8.50 -26.96
N ASP A 388 47.13 -8.91 -27.86
CA ASP A 388 45.93 -8.16 -28.22
C ASP A 388 45.08 -7.84 -26.98
N VAL A 389 44.87 -6.54 -26.75
CA VAL A 389 44.13 -6.00 -25.60
C VAL A 389 42.70 -6.54 -25.54
N ILE A 390 42.07 -6.78 -26.70
CA ILE A 390 40.73 -7.38 -26.77
C ILE A 390 40.79 -8.82 -26.29
N ARG A 391 41.80 -9.58 -26.71
CA ARG A 391 41.98 -10.98 -26.33
C ARG A 391 42.32 -11.14 -24.84
N VAL A 392 43.09 -10.21 -24.28
CA VAL A 392 43.40 -10.17 -22.83
C VAL A 392 42.14 -9.86 -22.01
N GLU A 393 41.33 -8.90 -22.43
CA GLU A 393 40.09 -8.54 -21.71
C GLU A 393 39.01 -9.64 -21.86
N ILE A 394 38.92 -10.29 -23.02
CA ILE A 394 38.06 -11.48 -23.20
C ILE A 394 38.53 -12.64 -22.32
N LYS A 395 39.84 -12.95 -22.24
CA LYS A 395 40.37 -13.98 -21.33
C LYS A 395 40.04 -13.67 -19.87
N ARG A 396 40.11 -12.40 -19.46
CA ARG A 396 39.81 -11.92 -18.11
C ARG A 396 38.32 -12.01 -17.76
N ARG A 397 37.43 -11.81 -18.74
CA ARG A 397 35.98 -11.94 -18.61
C ARG A 397 35.50 -13.39 -18.72
N LEU A 398 36.21 -14.22 -19.47
CA LEU A 398 35.93 -15.67 -19.60
C LEU A 398 36.50 -16.49 -18.45
N SER A 399 37.56 -16.04 -17.75
CA SER A 399 38.00 -16.71 -16.51
C SER A 399 36.98 -16.62 -15.37
N THR A 400 35.88 -15.89 -15.58
CA THR A 400 34.71 -15.81 -14.70
C THR A 400 33.67 -16.90 -15.02
N VAL A 401 33.93 -17.77 -16.00
CA VAL A 401 33.04 -18.87 -16.37
C VAL A 401 33.82 -20.18 -16.39
N ALA A 402 33.37 -21.13 -15.57
CA ALA A 402 33.75 -22.54 -15.50
C ALA A 402 34.93 -22.94 -14.58
N THR A 403 34.59 -23.26 -13.33
CA THR A 403 35.11 -24.41 -12.58
C THR A 403 33.89 -25.04 -11.91
N VAL A 404 33.29 -26.14 -12.40
CA VAL A 404 33.68 -27.55 -12.23
C VAL A 404 32.91 -28.38 -13.27
N PRO A 405 33.46 -29.45 -13.86
CA PRO A 405 32.73 -30.35 -14.75
C PRO A 405 31.80 -31.24 -13.92
N GLY A 406 30.53 -31.22 -14.26
CA GLY A 406 29.51 -31.90 -13.50
C GLY A 406 28.33 -30.95 -13.35
N PRO A 407 27.16 -31.47 -13.02
CA PRO A 407 25.99 -30.84 -13.57
C PRO A 407 25.12 -30.18 -12.52
N GLN A 408 25.85 -29.63 -11.57
CA GLN A 408 25.34 -28.62 -10.69
C GLN A 408 25.47 -27.33 -11.48
N GLU A 409 24.32 -26.73 -11.81
CA GLU A 409 24.27 -25.35 -12.28
C GLU A 409 25.02 -24.49 -11.25
N GLY A 410 26.07 -23.82 -11.71
CA GLY A 410 27.26 -23.52 -10.91
C GLY A 410 27.07 -22.49 -9.81
N THR A 411 27.78 -22.70 -8.71
CA THR A 411 28.10 -21.68 -7.70
C THR A 411 29.20 -20.77 -8.25
N TYR A 412 28.97 -19.46 -8.29
CA TYR A 412 29.94 -18.48 -8.79
C TYR A 412 30.61 -17.72 -7.63
N PRO A 413 31.89 -17.97 -7.33
CA PRO A 413 32.62 -17.14 -6.38
C PRO A 413 33.13 -15.87 -7.07
N PHE A 414 32.65 -14.71 -6.62
CA PHE A 414 33.14 -13.41 -7.09
C PHE A 414 34.19 -12.84 -6.13
N ASN A 415 35.36 -12.46 -6.64
CA ASN A 415 36.35 -11.71 -5.87
C ASN A 415 36.36 -10.23 -6.32
N PRO A 416 35.87 -9.28 -5.51
CA PRO A 416 35.84 -7.85 -5.84
C PRO A 416 37.22 -7.28 -6.22
N LYS A 417 38.31 -7.85 -5.71
CA LYS A 417 39.68 -7.41 -6.02
C LYS A 417 40.10 -7.72 -7.46
N GLN A 418 39.44 -8.67 -8.13
CA GLN A 418 39.67 -8.96 -9.56
C GLN A 418 39.06 -7.89 -10.49
N PHE A 419 38.24 -6.98 -9.96
CA PHE A 419 37.69 -5.84 -10.69
C PHE A 419 38.51 -4.55 -10.51
N ARG A 420 39.60 -4.58 -9.73
CA ARG A 420 40.57 -3.48 -9.67
C ARG A 420 41.38 -3.44 -10.97
N VAL A 421 40.86 -2.73 -11.96
CA VAL A 421 41.62 -2.38 -13.15
C VAL A 421 42.50 -1.18 -12.81
N LYS A 422 43.82 -1.26 -13.06
CA LYS A 422 44.75 -0.13 -12.86
C LYS A 422 44.57 1.02 -13.87
N TYR A 423 43.58 0.91 -14.76
CA TYR A 423 43.15 1.96 -15.68
C TYR A 423 41.64 1.82 -15.91
N PRO A 424 40.84 2.89 -15.96
CA PRO A 424 39.49 2.79 -16.52
C PRO A 424 39.43 3.48 -17.88
N LEU A 425 39.06 2.74 -18.92
CA LEU A 425 38.40 3.28 -20.10
C LEU A 425 36.94 2.83 -20.01
N ASN A 426 36.04 3.78 -19.88
CA ASN A 426 34.61 3.57 -19.72
C ASN A 426 34.00 3.25 -21.10
N LEU A 427 33.51 2.03 -21.33
CA LEU A 427 33.16 1.54 -22.68
C LEU A 427 31.84 0.77 -22.68
N ASP A 428 31.02 0.92 -23.72
CA ASP A 428 29.78 0.17 -23.91
C ASP A 428 30.05 -1.18 -24.62
N GLY A 429 29.18 -2.18 -24.38
CA GLY A 429 29.28 -3.48 -25.07
C GLY A 429 29.20 -3.38 -26.60
N GLU A 430 28.52 -2.34 -27.11
CA GLU A 430 28.37 -2.03 -28.53
C GLU A 430 29.66 -1.53 -29.22
N ASP A 431 30.64 -1.09 -28.42
CA ASP A 431 31.95 -0.61 -28.88
C ASP A 431 32.91 -1.77 -29.18
N HIS A 432 32.52 -3.01 -28.88
CA HIS A 432 33.31 -4.22 -29.10
C HIS A 432 32.82 -5.00 -30.32
N ARG A 433 33.22 -4.56 -31.53
CA ARG A 433 32.96 -5.28 -32.79
C ARG A 433 34.26 -5.67 -33.51
N PRO A 434 34.33 -6.83 -34.18
CA PRO A 434 35.51 -7.24 -34.95
C PRO A 434 35.85 -6.21 -36.04
N GLY A 435 37.11 -5.79 -36.13
CA GLY A 435 37.59 -4.88 -37.17
C GLY A 435 37.56 -3.38 -36.83
N MET A 436 37.12 -3.00 -35.62
CA MET A 436 37.24 -1.63 -35.14
C MET A 436 38.70 -1.31 -34.72
N GLY A 437 39.17 -0.11 -35.06
CA GLY A 437 40.45 0.44 -34.59
C GLY A 437 40.46 0.69 -33.07
N PRO A 438 41.53 1.28 -32.50
CA PRO A 438 41.64 1.50 -31.06
C PRO A 438 40.47 2.36 -30.54
N VAL A 439 39.63 1.74 -29.71
CA VAL A 439 38.42 2.36 -29.15
C VAL A 439 38.82 3.37 -28.08
N LYS A 440 38.38 4.62 -28.23
CA LYS A 440 38.53 5.65 -27.19
C LYS A 440 37.42 5.50 -26.15
N GLY A 441 37.79 5.20 -24.92
CA GLY A 441 36.87 5.17 -23.78
C GLY A 441 36.20 6.52 -23.53
N ARG A 442 34.97 6.46 -23.01
CA ARG A 442 34.26 7.60 -22.44
C ARG A 442 34.89 8.02 -21.10
N PRO A 443 34.65 9.25 -20.64
CA PRO A 443 35.08 9.69 -19.32
C PRO A 443 34.50 8.81 -18.21
N ALA A 444 35.27 8.57 -17.14
CA ALA A 444 34.90 7.67 -16.04
C ALA A 444 33.62 8.06 -15.26
N HIS A 445 33.09 9.28 -15.48
CA HIS A 445 31.88 9.78 -14.84
C HIS A 445 30.60 9.54 -15.66
N GLU A 446 30.71 8.94 -16.85
CA GLU A 446 29.58 8.72 -17.75
C GLU A 446 29.08 7.26 -17.66
N PRO A 447 27.85 6.97 -17.22
CA PRO A 447 27.40 5.58 -17.03
C PRO A 447 27.31 4.80 -18.36
N THR A 448 27.70 3.52 -18.36
CA THR A 448 27.55 2.61 -19.52
C THR A 448 26.30 1.75 -19.40
N SER A 449 25.87 1.16 -20.51
CA SER A 449 24.77 0.19 -20.58
C SER A 449 24.97 -0.99 -19.62
N THR A 450 26.22 -1.42 -19.43
CA THR A 450 26.60 -2.48 -18.48
C THR A 450 26.57 -1.97 -17.03
N SER A 451 26.99 -0.74 -16.78
CA SER A 451 26.82 -0.09 -15.46
C SER A 451 25.34 -0.03 -15.07
N PHE A 452 24.47 0.27 -16.03
CA PHE A 452 23.02 0.29 -15.83
C PHE A 452 22.44 -1.11 -15.56
N PHE A 453 22.92 -2.14 -16.27
CA PHE A 453 22.47 -3.52 -16.08
C PHE A 453 22.90 -4.10 -14.73
N ILE A 454 24.11 -3.78 -14.25
CA ILE A 454 24.63 -4.19 -12.93
C ILE A 454 23.86 -3.49 -11.80
N GLU A 455 23.52 -2.22 -11.96
CA GLU A 455 22.67 -1.50 -11.01
C GLU A 455 21.21 -1.99 -11.01
N LYS A 456 20.77 -2.78 -12.00
CA LYS A 456 19.46 -3.45 -12.02
C LYS A 456 19.43 -4.82 -11.33
N ILE A 457 20.57 -5.52 -11.24
CA ILE A 457 20.66 -6.81 -10.56
C ILE A 457 20.60 -6.64 -9.03
N ARG A 458 21.21 -5.57 -8.50
CA ARG A 458 21.19 -5.24 -7.06
C ARG A 458 19.78 -5.00 -6.47
N PRO A 459 18.86 -4.29 -7.16
CA PRO A 459 17.47 -4.18 -6.76
C PRO A 459 16.74 -5.51 -6.77
N ALA A 460 17.00 -6.38 -7.75
CA ALA A 460 16.35 -7.68 -7.83
C ALA A 460 16.71 -8.61 -6.64
N GLU A 461 17.95 -8.54 -6.13
CA GLU A 461 18.38 -9.22 -4.90
C GLU A 461 17.74 -8.60 -3.64
N LEU A 462 17.64 -7.26 -3.59
CA LEU A 462 16.99 -6.53 -2.49
C LEU A 462 15.50 -6.90 -2.35
N VAL A 463 14.84 -7.19 -3.46
CA VAL A 463 13.42 -7.58 -3.51
C VAL A 463 13.20 -9.02 -3.06
N CYS A 464 14.09 -9.95 -3.40
CA CYS A 464 14.02 -11.33 -2.93
C CYS A 464 14.18 -11.44 -1.40
N ASP A 465 15.11 -10.68 -0.78
CA ASP A 465 15.37 -10.78 0.66
C ASP A 465 14.36 -10.00 1.53
N VAL A 466 13.66 -9.02 0.96
CA VAL A 466 12.49 -8.38 1.59
C VAL A 466 11.38 -9.43 1.80
N LEU A 467 11.18 -10.33 0.84
CA LEU A 467 10.12 -11.34 0.87
C LEU A 467 10.36 -12.39 1.97
N ASP A 468 11.61 -12.78 2.22
CA ASP A 468 11.97 -13.76 3.26
C ASP A 468 11.77 -13.21 4.69
N SER A 469 11.95 -11.90 4.90
CA SER A 469 11.78 -11.26 6.23
C SER A 469 10.31 -11.08 6.67
N VAL A 470 9.37 -11.12 5.72
CA VAL A 470 7.93 -11.12 6.02
C VAL A 470 7.50 -12.45 6.64
N GLU A 471 8.17 -13.56 6.30
CA GLU A 471 7.96 -14.86 6.96
C GLU A 471 8.61 -14.93 8.35
N GLU A 472 9.83 -14.41 8.54
CA GLU A 472 10.54 -14.49 9.83
C GLU A 472 9.92 -13.63 10.94
N SER A 473 9.33 -12.48 10.61
CA SER A 473 8.61 -11.62 11.58
C SER A 473 7.29 -12.22 12.09
N GLN A 474 6.78 -13.29 11.45
CA GLN A 474 5.66 -14.07 11.97
C GLN A 474 6.08 -15.13 12.99
N VAL A 475 7.37 -15.49 13.05
CA VAL A 475 7.87 -16.61 13.87
C VAL A 475 8.33 -16.17 15.27
N SER A 476 8.53 -14.87 15.51
CA SER A 476 9.11 -14.37 16.77
C SER A 476 8.09 -13.98 17.85
N ILE A 477 6.98 -14.72 17.99
CA ILE A 477 6.15 -14.67 19.20
C ILE A 477 6.01 -16.09 19.74
N HIS A 478 6.96 -16.49 20.58
CA HIS A 478 6.77 -17.59 21.51
C HIS A 478 6.91 -17.06 22.93
N PRO A 479 5.91 -17.26 23.81
CA PRO A 479 6.18 -17.37 25.23
C PRO A 479 6.80 -18.74 25.48
N SER A 480 7.95 -18.74 26.14
CA SER A 480 8.50 -19.91 26.79
C SER A 480 7.51 -20.45 27.83
N SER A 481 7.07 -21.71 27.70
CA SER A 481 7.33 -22.76 28.71
C SER A 481 6.47 -24.03 28.50
N HIS A 482 7.21 -25.15 28.47
CA HIS A 482 6.90 -26.48 28.98
C HIS A 482 5.94 -27.47 28.27
N ASP A 483 6.60 -28.50 27.74
CA ASP A 483 6.37 -29.95 27.94
C ASP A 483 5.50 -30.75 26.96
N LEU A 484 6.23 -31.40 26.03
CA LEU A 484 6.35 -32.86 25.82
C LEU A 484 5.11 -33.77 25.74
N ALA A 485 5.13 -34.50 24.61
CA ALA A 485 4.96 -35.95 24.45
C ALA A 485 3.58 -36.50 24.03
N ILE A 486 3.58 -37.01 22.79
CA ILE A 486 3.13 -38.34 22.36
C ILE A 486 1.94 -38.92 23.15
N GLN A 487 0.70 -38.67 22.68
CA GLN A 487 -0.22 -39.68 22.11
C GLN A 487 -1.45 -38.98 21.52
#